data_AF-A0AAV4SIE5-F1
#
_entry.id   AF-A0AAV4SIE5-F1
#
_cell.length_a   1.000
_cell.length_b   1.000
_cell.length_c   1.000
_cell.angle_alpha   90.00
_cell.angle_beta   90.00
_cell.angle_gamma   90.00
#
_symmetry.space_group_name_H-M   'P 1'
#
loop_
_entity.id
_entity.type
_entity.pdbx_description
1 polymer ?
#
loop_
_entity_poly.entity_id
_entity_poly.type
_entity_poly.pdbx_seq_one_letter_code
_entity_poly.pdbx_strand_id
1 'polypeptide(L)'
;MKFSRQGNVIFSTADPVCAAQILNLEKIQEMPVSTGVTFENIIERFLIFDIPTNLQLSELADEIMNKNDMEVVELRRFVKLNSTQELRYDPGNFLA
;
A
#
# COMPACT_ATOMS: atom_id res chain seq x y z
N MET A 1 23.69 15.29 -10.76
CA MET A 1 22.84 14.49 -11.67
C MET A 1 23.75 13.61 -12.52
N LYS A 2 23.71 12.29 -12.34
CA LYS A 2 24.45 11.33 -13.19
C LYS A 2 23.59 11.06 -14.43
N PHE A 3 24.01 11.57 -15.58
CA PHE A 3 23.37 11.26 -16.85
C PHE A 3 23.72 9.82 -17.24
N SER A 4 22.71 8.94 -17.29
CA SER A 4 22.91 7.57 -17.76
C SER A 4 23.03 7.56 -19.28
N ARG A 5 24.01 6.79 -19.77
CA ARG A 5 24.38 6.68 -21.17
C ARG A 5 23.26 5.96 -21.92
N GLN A 6 22.33 6.72 -22.54
CA GLN A 6 21.35 6.36 -23.61
C GLN A 6 20.10 7.26 -23.63
N GLY A 7 20.15 8.50 -23.10
CA GLY A 7 19.01 9.42 -23.16
C GLY A 7 17.87 9.11 -22.17
N ASN A 8 18.09 8.17 -21.25
CA ASN A 8 17.15 7.86 -20.18
C ASN A 8 17.34 8.81 -19.00
N VAL A 9 16.22 9.33 -18.47
CA VAL A 9 16.18 10.23 -17.30
C VAL A 9 15.50 9.51 -16.14
N ILE A 10 16.12 9.56 -14.96
CA ILE A 10 15.52 9.06 -13.72
C ILE A 10 14.97 10.26 -12.95
N PHE A 11 13.69 10.19 -12.60
CA PHE A 11 13.03 11.14 -11.73
C PHE A 11 12.76 10.50 -10.37
N SER A 12 12.92 11.27 -9.30
CA SER A 12 12.52 10.88 -7.96
C SER A 12 11.68 12.00 -7.38
N THR A 13 10.52 11.65 -6.83
CA THR A 13 9.62 12.57 -6.16
C THR A 13 9.08 11.90 -4.90
N ALA A 14 8.87 12.68 -3.85
CA ALA A 14 8.21 12.21 -2.62
C ALA A 14 6.68 12.40 -2.66
N ASP A 15 6.17 13.10 -3.68
CA ASP A 15 4.74 13.31 -3.87
C ASP A 15 4.14 12.18 -4.72
N PRO A 16 3.24 11.34 -4.16
CA PRO A 16 2.63 10.24 -4.89
C PRO A 16 1.76 10.71 -6.06
N VAL A 17 1.17 11.92 -5.98
CA VAL A 17 0.37 12.48 -7.09
C VAL A 17 1.28 12.80 -8.27
N CYS A 18 2.42 13.44 -8.01
CA CYS A 18 3.44 13.72 -9.02
C CYS A 18 3.98 12.41 -9.64
N ALA A 19 4.24 11.38 -8.83
CA ALA A 19 4.68 10.08 -9.35
C ALA A 19 3.66 9.46 -10.31
N ALA A 20 2.37 9.48 -9.94
CA ALA A 20 1.29 8.98 -10.80
C ALA A 20 1.14 9.80 -12.10
N GLN A 21 1.33 11.12 -12.04
CA GLN A 21 1.30 11.96 -13.24
C GLN A 21 2.45 11.64 -14.20
N ILE A 22 3.67 11.45 -13.68
CA ILE A 22 4.82 11.06 -14.49
C ILE A 22 4.57 9.71 -15.19
N LEU A 23 3.93 8.75 -14.50
CA LEU A 23 3.60 7.46 -15.09
C LEU A 23 2.61 7.52 -16.24
N ASN A 24 1.78 8.57 -16.30
CA ASN A 24 0.83 8.78 -17.39
C ASN A 24 1.38 9.70 -18.50
N LEU A 25 2.66 10.07 -18.48
CA LEU A 25 3.25 10.91 -19.54
C LEU A 25 3.39 10.13 -20.85
N GLU A 26 2.70 10.60 -21.87
CA GLU A 26 2.82 10.08 -23.24
C GLU A 26 3.78 10.90 -24.10
N LYS A 27 3.98 12.18 -23.77
CA LYS A 27 4.79 13.11 -24.55
C LYS A 27 5.61 14.06 -23.69
N ILE A 28 6.82 14.36 -24.17
CA ILE A 28 7.67 15.45 -23.65
C ILE A 28 8.18 16.22 -24.86
N GLN A 29 7.90 17.53 -24.92
CA GLN A 29 8.28 18.40 -26.04
C GLN A 29 7.84 17.87 -27.42
N GLU A 30 6.62 17.32 -27.51
CA GLU A 30 6.07 16.63 -28.69
C GLU A 30 6.75 15.30 -29.07
N MET A 31 7.81 14.88 -28.38
CA MET A 31 8.37 13.54 -28.55
C MET A 31 7.54 12.51 -27.78
N PRO A 32 7.14 11.40 -28.40
CA PRO A 32 6.52 10.30 -27.68
C PRO A 32 7.54 9.71 -26.69
N VAL A 33 7.09 9.50 -25.46
CA VAL A 33 7.90 8.87 -24.41
C VAL A 33 7.18 7.66 -23.87
N SER A 34 7.97 6.74 -23.30
CA SER A 34 7.45 5.68 -22.46
C SER A 34 8.01 5.88 -21.07
N THR A 35 7.18 5.67 -20.07
CA THR A 35 7.56 5.78 -18.66
C THR A 35 7.41 4.42 -18.01
N GLY A 36 8.24 4.19 -17.00
CA GLY A 36 8.23 2.97 -16.21
C GLY A 36 8.60 3.31 -14.78
N VAL A 37 8.19 2.46 -13.85
CA VAL A 37 8.63 2.56 -12.47
C VAL A 37 9.89 1.72 -12.32
N THR A 38 10.97 2.33 -11.84
CA THR A 38 12.11 1.60 -11.32
C THR A 38 11.91 1.41 -9.82
N PHE A 39 11.62 0.18 -9.42
CA PHE A 39 11.42 -0.20 -8.02
C PHE A 39 12.76 -0.47 -7.35
N GLU A 40 13.54 0.58 -7.10
CA GLU A 40 14.77 0.47 -6.32
C GLU A 40 14.47 0.85 -4.86
N ASN A 41 14.67 -0.10 -3.93
CA ASN A 41 14.73 0.17 -2.49
C ASN A 41 13.39 0.57 -1.82
N ILE A 42 12.27 -0.02 -2.27
CA ILE A 42 10.96 0.25 -1.68
C ILE A 42 10.79 -0.50 -0.35
N ILE A 43 10.76 0.26 0.75
CA ILE A 43 10.26 -0.16 2.07
C ILE A 43 8.89 0.50 2.32
N GLU A 44 8.13 0.80 1.26
CA GLU A 44 6.83 1.45 1.40
C GLU A 44 5.78 0.45 1.87
N ARG A 45 5.06 0.83 2.93
CA ARG A 45 3.94 0.06 3.47
C ARG A 45 2.66 0.53 2.78
N PHE A 46 1.95 -0.38 2.15
CA PHE A 46 0.66 -0.10 1.51
C PHE A 46 -0.50 -0.43 2.45
N LEU A 47 -1.52 0.42 2.45
CA LEU A 47 -2.79 0.16 3.13
C LEU A 47 -3.83 -0.25 2.09
N ILE A 48 -4.40 -1.44 2.26
CA ILE A 48 -5.50 -1.95 1.45
C ILE A 48 -6.78 -1.82 2.26
N PHE A 49 -7.77 -1.12 1.70
CA PHE A 49 -9.07 -0.90 2.32
C PHE A 49 -10.08 -1.99 1.91
N ASP A 50 -11.22 -2.03 2.63
CA ASP A 50 -12.38 -2.87 2.30
C ASP A 50 -12.12 -4.39 2.19
N ILE A 51 -11.05 -4.89 2.82
CA ILE A 51 -10.77 -6.32 2.93
C ILE A 51 -11.62 -6.95 4.05
N PRO A 52 -12.49 -7.95 3.75
CA PRO A 52 -13.33 -8.60 4.74
C PRO A 52 -12.51 -9.14 5.92
N THR A 53 -12.98 -8.91 7.16
CA THR A 53 -12.28 -9.32 8.40
C THR A 53 -12.26 -10.83 8.62
N ASN A 54 -13.17 -11.57 7.99
CA ASN A 54 -13.22 -13.02 8.00
C ASN A 54 -12.22 -13.69 7.05
N LEU A 55 -11.65 -12.96 6.08
CA LEU A 55 -10.61 -13.50 5.18
C LEU A 55 -9.31 -13.68 5.95
N GLN A 56 -8.70 -14.87 5.87
CA GLN A 56 -7.44 -15.12 6.55
C GLN A 56 -6.29 -14.36 5.87
N LEU A 57 -5.34 -13.86 6.67
CA LEU A 57 -4.19 -13.13 6.14
C LEU A 57 -3.26 -14.03 5.30
N SER A 58 -3.17 -15.32 5.63
CA SER A 58 -2.41 -16.30 4.84
C SER A 58 -3.01 -16.48 3.46
N GLU A 59 -4.32 -16.72 3.38
CA GLU A 59 -5.05 -16.87 2.11
C GLU A 59 -4.91 -15.61 1.24
N LEU A 60 -5.01 -14.43 1.85
CA LEU A 60 -4.81 -13.16 1.16
C LEU A 60 -3.38 -13.00 0.64
N ALA A 61 -2.37 -13.35 1.44
CA ALA A 61 -0.97 -13.30 1.02
C ALA A 61 -0.71 -14.25 -0.15
N ASP A 62 -1.18 -15.49 -0.06
CA ASP A 62 -1.05 -16.49 -1.12
C ASP A 62 -1.72 -16.02 -2.42
N GLU A 63 -2.92 -15.43 -2.34
CA GLU A 63 -3.59 -14.89 -3.52
C GLU A 63 -2.80 -13.74 -4.16
N ILE A 64 -2.29 -12.80 -3.36
CA ILE A 64 -1.50 -11.67 -3.85
C ILE A 64 -0.21 -12.16 -4.52
N MET A 65 0.53 -13.04 -3.86
CA MET A 65 1.82 -13.54 -4.36
C MET A 65 1.65 -14.35 -5.64
N ASN A 66 0.71 -15.31 -5.66
CA ASN A 66 0.55 -16.24 -6.78
C ASN A 66 -0.04 -15.58 -8.04
N LYS A 67 -0.91 -14.57 -7.90
CA LYS A 67 -1.55 -13.93 -9.05
C LYS A 67 -0.71 -12.82 -9.67
N ASN A 68 0.25 -12.25 -8.93
CA ASN A 68 0.93 -11.02 -9.33
C ASN A 68 2.46 -11.12 -9.41
N ASP A 69 3.06 -12.30 -9.20
CA ASP A 69 4.51 -12.50 -9.14
C ASP A 69 5.18 -11.53 -8.13
N MET A 70 4.60 -11.49 -6.92
CA MET A 70 4.99 -10.58 -5.85
C MET A 70 5.48 -11.33 -4.61
N GLU A 71 6.32 -10.68 -3.81
CA GLU A 71 6.72 -11.14 -2.48
C GLU A 71 6.06 -10.30 -1.39
N VAL A 72 5.32 -10.94 -0.49
CA VAL A 72 4.72 -10.28 0.69
C VAL A 72 5.62 -10.55 1.90
N VAL A 73 6.34 -9.52 2.35
CA VAL A 73 7.29 -9.62 3.48
C VAL A 73 6.59 -9.51 4.85
N GLU A 74 5.66 -8.57 4.99
CA GLU A 74 4.85 -8.39 6.19
C GLU A 74 3.41 -8.02 5.81
N LEU A 75 2.44 -8.68 6.45
CA LEU A 75 1.03 -8.37 6.29
C LEU A 75 0.37 -8.23 7.66
N ARG A 76 -0.29 -7.10 7.92
CA ARG A 76 -0.96 -6.81 9.19
C ARG A 76 -2.34 -6.22 8.95
N ARG A 77 -3.35 -6.78 9.64
CA ARG A 77 -4.71 -6.25 9.65
C ARG A 77 -4.89 -5.29 10.81
N PHE A 78 -5.43 -4.10 10.54
CA PHE A 78 -5.92 -3.20 11.57
C PHE A 78 -7.41 -3.43 11.75
N VAL A 79 -7.83 -3.83 12.94
CA VAL A 79 -9.25 -3.93 13.30
C VAL A 79 -9.58 -2.72 14.16
N LYS A 80 -10.51 -1.87 13.70
CA LYS A 80 -11.05 -0.80 14.53
C LYS A 80 -11.95 -1.46 15.58
N LEU A 81 -11.47 -1.57 16.81
CA LEU A 81 -12.33 -1.94 17.93
C LEU A 81 -13.37 -0.82 18.07
N ASN A 82 -14.64 -1.12 17.84
CA ASN A 82 -15.70 -0.26 18.34
C ASN A 82 -15.55 -0.28 19.86
N SER A 83 -15.13 0.82 20.46
CA SER A 83 -15.07 1.00 21.91
C SER A 83 -16.50 1.09 22.46
N THR A 84 -17.24 -0.01 22.38
CA THR A 84 -18.37 -0.22 23.27
C THR A 84 -17.82 -1.09 24.37
N GLN A 85 -17.20 -0.46 25.37
CA GLN A 85 -17.33 -0.98 26.72
C GLN A 85 -18.85 -1.04 26.94
N GLU A 86 -19.46 -2.18 26.68
CA GLU A 86 -20.66 -2.55 27.41
C GLU A 86 -20.20 -2.55 28.87
N LEU A 87 -20.47 -1.44 29.56
CA LEU A 87 -20.52 -1.40 31.00
C LEU A 87 -21.53 -2.49 31.37
N ARG A 88 -21.03 -3.69 31.69
CA ARG A 88 -21.81 -4.69 32.42
C ARG A 88 -22.19 -4.02 33.73
N TYR A 89 -23.39 -3.45 33.77
CA TYR A 89 -24.03 -3.07 35.02
C TYR A 89 -24.29 -4.39 35.75
N ASP A 90 -23.42 -4.72 36.70
CA ASP A 90 -23.63 -5.83 37.62
C ASP A 90 -24.38 -5.27 38.85
N PRO A 91 -25.70 -5.49 38.98
CA PRO A 91 -26.50 -4.92 40.06
C PRO A 91 -26.18 -5.55 41.44
N GLY A 92 -25.28 -6.54 41.49
CA GLY A 92 -25.12 -7.43 42.64
C GLY A 92 -24.17 -6.98 43.74
N ASN A 93 -23.49 -5.83 43.63
CA ASN A 93 -22.44 -5.46 44.61
C ASN A 93 -22.82 -4.28 45.54
N PHE A 94 -24.05 -4.32 46.07
CA PHE A 94 -24.39 -3.65 47.32
C PHE A 94 -24.84 -4.71 48.33
N LEU A 95 -24.31 -4.59 49.55
CA LEU A 95 -24.53 -5.40 50.77
C LEU A 95 -23.45 -6.46 51.06
N ALA A 96 -22.35 -6.03 51.69
CA ALA A 96 -22.05 -6.31 53.12
C ALA A 96 -20.74 -5.61 53.52
#